data_AF-A0A2V7CZ45-F1
#
_entry.id   AF-A0A2V7CZ45-F1
#
_cell.length_a   1.000
_cell.length_b   1.000
_cell.length_c   1.000
_cell.angle_alpha   90.00
_cell.angle_beta   90.00
_cell.angle_gamma   90.00
#
_symmetry.space_group_name_H-M   'P 1'
#
loop_
_entity.id
_entity.type
_entity.pdbx_description
1 polymer ?
#
loop_
_entity_poly.entity_id
_entity_poly.type
_entity_poly.pdbx_seq_one_letter_code
_entity_poly.pdbx_strand_id
1 'polypeptide(L)'
;MRRPTSIAPPKGELGVLTPGMGAVSTTFMAGVELVRKGAALPIGSLTQLGTIRLGKRTQRRSPLIREFVPLENLDNLVFGGWDIFPDTAYEAAAKAGVLGPVHLEEAKGLLAGIRPMKAAFDQAYVKRLNGTHVKHAKTKFDLAEEIKDDIHQFKKETGVQRLVMVWCGSTEVFQSPSEVHADPRRFEDAMKTNHPSIAPSMLYAWAAITSGVPFANGAPNLTADIPALQELARHHNVPICGKDFKTGQTLLKTILAPGFKARMLGLRGWFSTNILGNRDGEVLDEPGSFKTKEESKLGVLEYILQPKLHPQLYGKICHKVCINYYPPRGDDKEGWDNIDIFGWLGYPMQIKVDFLCRDSILAAPIVLDLVLFLDLAQRAGLRGIQEWLSFYFKSPMCAPQLYPEHDLFIQSMKLKNTLRWMMGEDLITHLGAEYYD
;
A
#
# COMPACT_ATOMS: atom_id res chain seq x y z
N MET A 1 -5.98 -12.16 -17.57
CA MET A 1 -6.44 -13.09 -16.52
C MET A 1 -7.73 -13.75 -17.02
N ARG A 2 -7.98 -15.02 -16.71
CA ARG A 2 -9.27 -15.66 -17.02
C ARG A 2 -10.26 -15.32 -15.90
N ARG A 3 -11.55 -15.14 -16.25
CA ARG A 3 -12.59 -14.87 -15.24
C ARG A 3 -12.68 -16.06 -14.30
N PRO A 4 -12.71 -15.85 -12.97
CA PRO A 4 -12.96 -16.93 -12.02
C PRO A 4 -14.30 -17.59 -12.35
N THR A 5 -14.32 -18.92 -12.45
CA THR A 5 -15.56 -19.69 -12.61
C THR A 5 -16.36 -19.71 -11.31
N SER A 6 -15.67 -19.75 -10.18
CA SER A 6 -16.22 -19.64 -8.84
C SER A 6 -15.14 -19.10 -7.90
N ILE A 7 -15.53 -18.33 -6.88
CA ILE A 7 -14.63 -17.87 -5.82
C ILE A 7 -15.01 -18.60 -4.56
N ALA A 8 -14.08 -19.36 -3.98
CA ALA A 8 -14.33 -20.07 -2.72
C ALA A 8 -14.63 -19.04 -1.61
N PRO A 9 -15.60 -19.33 -0.71
CA PRO A 9 -15.82 -18.47 0.45
C PRO A 9 -14.58 -18.44 1.35
N PRO A 10 -14.39 -17.39 2.16
CA PRO A 10 -13.33 -17.34 3.15
C PRO A 10 -13.56 -18.43 4.22
N LYS A 11 -12.89 -19.57 4.10
CA LYS A 11 -12.97 -20.70 5.03
C LYS A 11 -11.88 -20.65 6.11
N GLY A 12 -12.27 -20.58 7.38
CA GLY A 12 -11.37 -20.51 8.53
C GLY A 12 -10.71 -19.13 8.66
N GLU A 13 -10.00 -18.92 9.76
CA GLU A 13 -9.37 -17.64 10.09
C GLU A 13 -8.26 -17.25 9.11
N LEU A 14 -8.10 -15.94 8.94
CA LEU A 14 -7.11 -15.30 8.09
C LEU A 14 -6.03 -14.66 8.95
N GLY A 15 -4.81 -15.18 8.86
CA GLY A 15 -3.65 -14.55 9.48
C GLY A 15 -3.14 -13.35 8.67
N VAL A 16 -2.81 -12.27 9.37
CA VAL A 16 -2.29 -11.04 8.79
C VAL A 16 -0.91 -10.78 9.37
N LEU A 17 0.10 -10.79 8.50
CA LEU A 17 1.50 -10.65 8.85
C LEU A 17 2.03 -9.29 8.43
N THR A 18 2.51 -8.48 9.37
CA THR A 18 3.06 -7.14 9.08
C THR A 18 4.54 -7.04 9.46
N PRO A 19 5.48 -7.14 8.50
CA PRO A 19 6.85 -6.71 8.72
C PRO A 19 6.87 -5.20 8.98
N GLY A 20 7.37 -4.79 10.15
CA GLY A 20 7.27 -3.44 10.69
C GLY A 20 5.99 -3.24 11.50
N MET A 21 6.02 -3.56 12.80
CA MET A 21 4.90 -3.36 13.73
C MET A 21 4.96 -1.96 14.38
N GLY A 22 5.13 -0.95 13.53
CA GLY A 22 5.13 0.46 13.91
C GLY A 22 3.73 1.10 13.88
N ALA A 23 3.71 2.43 13.76
CA ALA A 23 2.50 3.26 13.85
C ALA A 23 1.34 2.80 12.95
N VAL A 24 1.60 2.50 11.68
CA VAL A 24 0.56 2.06 10.72
C VAL A 24 -0.03 0.71 11.13
N SER A 25 0.82 -0.30 11.37
CA SER A 25 0.40 -1.66 11.70
C SER A 25 -0.40 -1.70 12.99
N THR A 26 0.05 -1.02 14.04
CA THR A 26 -0.64 -1.03 15.32
C THR A 26 -1.92 -0.20 15.31
N THR A 27 -1.97 0.91 14.55
CA THR A 27 -3.21 1.66 14.30
C THR A 27 -4.23 0.82 13.55
N PHE A 28 -3.78 0.04 12.56
CA PHE A 28 -4.63 -0.91 11.83
C PHE A 28 -5.20 -2.00 12.76
N MET A 29 -4.34 -2.68 13.53
CA MET A 29 -4.77 -3.74 14.45
C MET A 29 -5.76 -3.21 15.50
N ALA A 30 -5.47 -2.05 16.08
CA ALA A 30 -6.36 -1.39 17.05
C ALA A 30 -7.69 -0.99 16.41
N GLY A 31 -7.65 -0.41 15.21
CA GLY A 31 -8.84 0.00 14.47
C GLY A 31 -9.76 -1.17 14.18
N VAL A 32 -9.21 -2.32 13.77
CA VAL A 32 -10.00 -3.55 13.58
C VAL A 32 -10.64 -3.99 14.90
N GLU A 33 -9.89 -4.02 16.00
CA GLU A 33 -10.39 -4.43 17.32
C GLU A 33 -11.54 -3.55 17.81
N LEU A 34 -11.41 -2.23 17.67
CA LEU A 34 -12.45 -1.29 18.05
C LEU A 34 -13.72 -1.46 17.21
N VAL A 35 -13.57 -1.78 15.92
CA VAL A 35 -14.71 -2.08 15.05
C VAL A 35 -15.39 -3.39 15.44
N ARG A 36 -14.63 -4.44 15.76
CA ARG A 36 -15.19 -5.73 16.26
C ARG A 36 -16.01 -5.54 17.52
N LYS A 37 -15.53 -4.69 18.43
CA LYS A 37 -16.23 -4.33 19.68
C LYS A 37 -17.45 -3.42 19.49
N GLY A 38 -17.68 -2.92 18.28
CA GLY A 38 -18.72 -1.92 18.00
C GLY A 38 -18.42 -0.54 18.60
N ALA A 39 -17.17 -0.29 19.01
CA ALA A 39 -16.73 0.96 19.62
C ALA A 39 -16.39 2.05 18.60
N ALA A 40 -16.10 1.65 17.35
CA ALA A 40 -15.77 2.55 16.25
C ALA A 40 -16.33 2.06 14.91
N LEU A 41 -16.38 2.97 13.94
CA LEU A 41 -16.69 2.65 12.54
C LEU A 41 -15.41 2.53 11.71
N PRO A 42 -15.35 1.65 10.69
CA PRO A 42 -14.19 1.48 9.81
C PRO A 42 -14.08 2.60 8.75
N ILE A 43 -14.04 3.86 9.20
CA ILE A 43 -14.00 5.04 8.34
C ILE A 43 -12.74 5.03 7.47
N GLY A 44 -12.92 5.31 6.18
CA GLY A 44 -11.84 5.30 5.19
C GLY A 44 -11.64 3.95 4.48
N SER A 45 -12.22 2.86 4.99
CA SER A 45 -12.15 1.55 4.33
C SER A 45 -13.22 1.43 3.23
N LEU A 46 -12.77 1.22 1.99
CA LEU A 46 -13.65 1.00 0.85
C LEU A 46 -14.33 -0.37 0.93
N THR A 47 -13.64 -1.39 1.43
CA THR A 47 -14.24 -2.74 1.57
C THR A 47 -15.40 -2.73 2.55
N GLN A 48 -15.28 -1.98 3.66
CA GLN A 48 -16.27 -2.00 4.73
C GLN A 48 -17.46 -1.06 4.49
N LEU A 49 -17.21 0.18 4.04
CA LEU A 49 -18.25 1.21 3.90
C LEU A 49 -18.59 1.55 2.45
N GLY A 50 -17.77 1.12 1.49
CA GLY A 50 -17.97 1.44 0.09
C GLY A 50 -19.14 0.69 -0.54
N THR A 51 -19.90 1.38 -1.38
CA THR A 51 -20.94 0.77 -2.23
C THR A 51 -20.45 0.56 -3.67
N ILE A 52 -21.06 -0.42 -4.35
CA ILE A 52 -20.82 -0.72 -5.76
C ILE A 52 -22.13 -0.76 -6.54
N ARG A 53 -22.27 0.11 -7.54
CA ARG A 53 -23.44 0.10 -8.43
C ARG A 53 -23.43 -1.15 -9.30
N LEU A 54 -24.56 -1.86 -9.38
CA LEU A 54 -24.78 -2.99 -10.29
C LEU A 54 -25.85 -2.63 -11.31
N GLY A 55 -25.66 -3.04 -12.57
CA GLY A 55 -26.61 -2.76 -13.65
C GLY A 55 -26.94 -1.28 -13.85
N LYS A 56 -28.19 -1.04 -14.26
CA LYS A 56 -28.70 0.28 -14.66
C LYS A 56 -28.99 1.17 -13.45
N ARG A 57 -28.83 2.49 -13.61
CA ARG A 57 -29.16 3.51 -12.59
C ARG A 57 -30.61 3.41 -12.09
N THR A 58 -31.54 3.08 -12.99
CA THR A 58 -32.97 2.92 -12.68
C THR A 58 -33.27 1.74 -11.75
N GLN A 59 -32.40 0.73 -11.72
CA GLN A 59 -32.56 -0.45 -10.85
C GLN A 59 -32.16 -0.17 -9.39
N ARG A 60 -31.43 0.93 -9.13
CA ARG A 60 -31.01 1.34 -7.78
C ARG A 60 -30.26 0.25 -6.98
N ARG A 61 -29.57 -0.67 -7.67
CA ARG A 61 -28.75 -1.72 -7.04
C ARG A 61 -27.38 -1.15 -6.69
N SER A 62 -27.17 -0.81 -5.42
CA SER A 62 -25.89 -0.31 -4.90
C SER A 62 -25.54 -0.95 -3.55
N PRO A 63 -25.37 -2.28 -3.48
CA PRO A 63 -25.00 -2.96 -2.24
C PRO A 63 -23.65 -2.47 -1.70
N LEU A 64 -23.39 -2.75 -0.42
CA LEU A 64 -22.04 -2.63 0.13
C LEU A 64 -21.10 -3.62 -0.57
N ILE A 65 -19.84 -3.24 -0.73
CA ILE A 65 -18.84 -4.10 -1.37
C ILE A 65 -18.71 -5.42 -0.60
N ARG A 66 -18.64 -5.38 0.74
CA ARG A 66 -18.60 -6.57 1.61
C ARG A 66 -19.84 -7.49 1.52
N GLU A 67 -20.97 -6.98 1.03
CA GLU A 67 -22.18 -7.79 0.79
C GLU A 67 -22.24 -8.34 -0.63
N PHE A 68 -21.44 -7.79 -1.54
CA PHE A 68 -21.40 -8.17 -2.95
C PHE A 68 -20.30 -9.20 -3.25
N VAL A 69 -19.11 -9.05 -2.65
CA VAL A 69 -17.98 -9.98 -2.82
C VAL A 69 -17.73 -10.75 -1.52
N PRO A 70 -17.32 -12.03 -1.58
CA PRO A 70 -17.11 -12.85 -0.39
C PRO A 70 -15.77 -12.49 0.28
N LEU A 71 -15.76 -11.39 1.03
CA LEU A 71 -14.63 -10.95 1.87
C LEU A 71 -14.66 -11.65 3.23
N GLU A 72 -13.48 -11.81 3.84
CA GLU A 72 -13.38 -12.31 5.21
C GLU A 72 -14.01 -11.32 6.20
N ASN A 73 -14.58 -11.85 7.29
CA ASN A 73 -15.08 -11.03 8.38
C ASN A 73 -13.92 -10.53 9.24
N LEU A 74 -14.04 -9.30 9.74
CA LEU A 74 -13.08 -8.71 10.66
C LEU A 74 -12.86 -9.59 11.88
N ASP A 75 -13.89 -10.26 12.43
CA ASP A 75 -13.77 -11.14 13.61
C ASP A 75 -12.78 -12.31 13.41
N ASN A 76 -12.56 -12.72 12.15
CA ASN A 76 -11.74 -13.88 11.80
C ASN A 76 -10.28 -13.52 11.46
N LEU A 77 -9.87 -12.26 11.67
CA LEU A 77 -8.48 -11.85 11.42
C LEU A 77 -7.58 -12.16 12.63
N VAL A 78 -6.42 -12.77 12.39
CA VAL A 78 -5.43 -13.06 13.45
C VAL A 78 -4.14 -12.33 13.11
N PHE A 79 -3.58 -11.57 14.04
CA PHE A 79 -2.47 -10.66 13.76
C PHE A 79 -1.13 -11.22 14.22
N GLY A 80 -0.10 -11.03 13.40
CA GLY A 80 1.30 -11.28 13.73
C GLY A 80 2.22 -10.40 12.91
N GLY A 81 3.52 -10.46 13.16
CA GLY A 81 4.47 -9.68 12.39
C GLY A 81 5.86 -9.67 12.99
N TRP A 82 6.71 -8.85 12.39
CA TRP A 82 8.10 -8.69 12.76
C TRP A 82 8.39 -7.25 13.08
N ASP A 83 9.28 -7.00 14.03
CA ASP A 83 9.84 -5.67 14.24
C ASP A 83 11.28 -5.78 14.72
N ILE A 84 12.05 -4.71 14.48
CA ILE A 84 13.44 -4.61 14.94
C ILE A 84 13.51 -4.21 16.43
N PHE A 85 12.37 -3.90 17.04
CA PHE A 85 12.20 -3.65 18.47
C PHE A 85 11.31 -4.73 19.11
N PRO A 86 11.52 -5.07 20.39
CA PRO A 86 10.79 -6.15 21.07
C PRO A 86 9.42 -5.71 21.63
N ASP A 87 9.02 -4.45 21.39
CA ASP A 87 7.79 -3.86 21.91
C ASP A 87 6.56 -4.65 21.43
N THR A 88 5.63 -4.95 22.34
CA THR A 88 4.29 -5.43 21.98
C THR A 88 3.58 -4.43 21.06
N ALA A 89 2.56 -4.87 20.33
CA ALA A 89 1.76 -3.96 19.51
C ALA A 89 1.14 -2.81 20.36
N TYR A 90 0.82 -3.08 21.63
CA TYR A 90 0.32 -2.05 22.55
C TYR A 90 1.38 -1.01 22.89
N GLU A 91 2.58 -1.44 23.27
CA GLU A 91 3.70 -0.54 23.60
C GLU A 91 4.10 0.29 22.36
N ALA A 92 4.15 -0.34 21.18
CA ALA A 92 4.42 0.34 19.93
C ALA A 92 3.32 1.35 19.57
N ALA A 93 2.03 1.02 19.75
CA ALA A 93 0.92 1.96 19.56
C ALA A 93 0.99 3.16 20.51
N ALA A 94 1.29 2.91 21.79
CA ALA A 94 1.44 3.94 22.81
C ALA A 94 2.58 4.90 22.47
N LYS A 95 3.75 4.36 22.07
CA LYS A 95 4.91 5.16 21.63
C LYS A 95 4.63 5.95 20.36
N ALA A 96 3.85 5.39 19.43
CA ALA A 96 3.48 6.06 18.18
C ALA A 96 2.55 7.27 18.42
N GLY A 97 1.73 7.25 19.48
CA GLY A 97 0.90 8.39 19.87
C GLY A 97 -0.21 8.75 18.85
N VAL A 98 -0.58 7.83 17.97
CA VAL A 98 -1.60 8.06 16.91
C VAL A 98 -3.02 8.03 17.48
N LEU A 99 -3.29 7.03 18.33
CA LEU A 99 -4.61 6.80 18.92
C LEU A 99 -4.76 7.58 20.22
N GLY A 100 -5.97 8.10 20.46
CA GLY A 100 -6.30 8.72 21.73
C GLY A 100 -6.29 7.68 22.88
N PRO A 101 -6.04 8.11 24.14
CA PRO A 101 -5.92 7.19 25.28
C PRO A 101 -7.10 6.24 25.48
N VAL A 102 -8.33 6.72 25.23
CA VAL A 102 -9.56 5.92 25.38
C VAL A 102 -9.57 4.75 24.40
N HIS A 103 -9.36 5.02 23.10
CA HIS A 103 -9.33 3.98 22.07
C HIS A 103 -8.16 3.02 22.26
N LEU A 104 -7.00 3.52 22.69
CA LEU A 104 -5.83 2.67 22.93
C LEU A 104 -6.07 1.69 24.09
N GLU A 105 -6.65 2.15 25.21
CA GLU A 105 -6.96 1.28 26.34
C GLU A 105 -8.02 0.23 25.97
N GLU A 106 -9.03 0.61 25.18
CA GLU A 106 -10.05 -0.33 24.71
C GLU A 106 -9.50 -1.41 23.76
N ALA A 107 -8.48 -1.09 22.95
CA ALA A 107 -7.79 -2.05 22.09
C ALA A 107 -6.72 -2.89 22.81
N LYS A 108 -6.36 -2.55 24.06
CA LYS A 108 -5.22 -3.14 24.79
C LYS A 108 -5.28 -4.66 24.92
N GLY A 109 -6.46 -5.22 25.15
CA GLY A 109 -6.64 -6.67 25.32
C GLY A 109 -6.05 -7.46 24.15
N LEU A 110 -6.33 -7.03 22.91
CA LEU A 110 -5.73 -7.62 21.71
C LEU A 110 -4.25 -7.23 21.57
N LEU A 111 -3.94 -5.94 21.61
CA LEU A 111 -2.62 -5.43 21.25
C LEU A 111 -1.49 -5.90 22.19
N ALA A 112 -1.78 -6.04 23.48
CA ALA A 112 -0.78 -6.50 24.45
C ALA A 112 -0.40 -7.98 24.25
N GLY A 113 -1.28 -8.77 23.62
CA GLY A 113 -1.02 -10.17 23.28
C GLY A 113 -0.15 -10.35 22.03
N ILE A 114 -0.01 -9.32 21.19
CA ILE A 114 0.74 -9.41 19.93
C ILE A 114 2.18 -8.97 20.18
N ARG A 115 3.12 -9.92 20.10
CA ARG A 115 4.56 -9.69 20.21
C ARG A 115 5.25 -9.86 18.86
N PRO A 116 6.19 -8.98 18.48
CA PRO A 116 6.91 -9.10 17.22
C PRO A 116 7.85 -10.29 17.25
N MET A 117 7.88 -11.04 16.15
CA MET A 117 8.99 -11.92 15.82
C MET A 117 10.23 -11.07 15.50
N LYS A 118 11.43 -11.66 15.64
CA LYS A 118 12.70 -10.97 15.34
C LYS A 118 12.78 -10.64 13.86
N ALA A 119 13.07 -9.40 13.50
CA ALA A 119 13.08 -8.99 12.10
C ALA A 119 14.43 -9.28 11.38
N ALA A 120 14.38 -9.58 10.10
CA ALA A 120 15.52 -9.36 9.21
C ALA A 120 15.74 -7.86 9.01
N PHE A 121 16.96 -7.39 9.30
CA PHE A 121 17.33 -5.98 9.27
C PHE A 121 18.76 -5.80 8.80
N ASP A 122 18.98 -4.77 7.98
CA ASP A 122 20.30 -4.34 7.55
C ASP A 122 20.33 -2.80 7.59
N GLN A 123 21.16 -2.27 8.48
CA GLN A 123 21.27 -0.83 8.74
C GLN A 123 21.78 -0.06 7.51
N ALA A 124 22.44 -0.71 6.54
CA ALA A 124 22.83 -0.06 5.30
C ALA A 124 21.62 0.45 4.49
N TYR A 125 20.47 -0.23 4.64
CA TYR A 125 19.23 0.16 3.97
C TYR A 125 18.36 1.11 4.77
N VAL A 126 18.50 1.17 6.10
CA VAL A 126 17.75 2.10 6.96
C VAL A 126 18.68 2.65 8.04
N LYS A 127 19.50 3.63 7.65
CA LYS A 127 20.67 4.09 8.44
C LYS A 127 20.32 4.72 9.78
N ARG A 128 19.16 5.37 9.86
CA ARG A 128 18.70 6.12 11.05
C ARG A 128 18.14 5.22 12.15
N LEU A 129 17.93 3.92 11.89
CA LEU A 129 17.42 2.98 12.87
C LEU A 129 18.52 2.04 13.38
N ASN A 130 18.38 1.63 14.63
CA ASN A 130 19.21 0.59 15.24
C ASN A 130 18.30 -0.52 15.79
N GLY A 131 18.36 -1.69 15.18
CA GLY A 131 17.54 -2.85 15.58
C GLY A 131 18.15 -3.61 16.75
N THR A 132 17.36 -3.85 17.79
CA THR A 132 17.76 -4.65 18.96
C THR A 132 17.10 -6.03 19.01
N HIS A 133 16.09 -6.26 18.17
CA HIS A 133 15.30 -7.49 18.07
C HIS A 133 15.39 -8.06 16.65
N VAL A 134 16.59 -8.45 16.24
CA VAL A 134 16.90 -8.85 14.86
C VAL A 134 17.34 -10.30 14.75
N LYS A 135 17.11 -10.91 13.58
CA LYS A 135 17.62 -12.24 13.22
C LYS A 135 19.09 -12.17 12.78
N HIS A 136 19.81 -13.27 12.97
CA HIS A 136 21.21 -13.40 12.56
C HIS A 136 21.41 -14.74 11.86
N ALA A 137 21.75 -14.71 10.58
CA ALA A 137 22.02 -15.88 9.78
C ALA A 137 23.30 -15.68 8.95
N LYS A 138 23.88 -16.79 8.45
CA LYS A 138 25.14 -16.75 7.69
C LYS A 138 24.96 -16.07 6.33
N THR A 139 23.84 -16.35 5.66
CA THR A 139 23.50 -15.76 4.37
C THR A 139 22.13 -15.08 4.40
N LYS A 140 21.88 -14.16 3.45
CA LYS A 140 20.56 -13.58 3.22
C LYS A 140 19.55 -14.64 2.78
N PHE A 141 20.01 -15.73 2.17
CA PHE A 141 19.18 -16.89 1.87
C PHE A 141 18.72 -17.59 3.15
N ASP A 142 19.65 -17.90 4.06
CA ASP A 142 19.32 -18.50 5.37
C ASP A 142 18.38 -17.59 6.17
N LEU A 143 18.61 -16.27 6.12
CA LEU A 143 17.74 -15.28 6.77
C LEU A 143 16.30 -15.29 6.20
N ALA A 144 16.16 -15.48 4.89
CA ALA A 144 14.85 -15.58 4.24
C ALA A 144 14.14 -16.91 4.56
N GLU A 145 14.88 -18.01 4.68
CA GLU A 145 14.35 -19.29 5.14
C GLU A 145 13.89 -19.20 6.62
N GLU A 146 14.61 -18.49 7.49
CA GLU A 146 14.13 -18.23 8.86
C GLU A 146 12.83 -17.41 8.89
N ILE A 147 12.62 -16.48 7.96
CA ILE A 147 11.33 -15.75 7.83
C ILE A 147 10.23 -16.71 7.38
N LYS A 148 10.54 -17.64 6.49
CA LYS A 148 9.61 -18.68 6.02
C LYS A 148 9.22 -19.64 7.13
N ASP A 149 10.17 -20.02 7.98
CA ASP A 149 9.91 -20.82 9.18
C ASP A 149 8.99 -20.08 10.15
N ASP A 150 9.20 -18.77 10.36
CA ASP A 150 8.29 -17.95 11.16
C ASP A 150 6.86 -17.93 10.59
N ILE A 151 6.71 -17.81 9.26
CA ILE A 151 5.39 -17.88 8.58
C ILE A 151 4.71 -19.23 8.87
N HIS A 152 5.45 -20.33 8.75
CA HIS A 152 4.94 -21.67 9.00
C HIS A 152 4.58 -21.89 10.47
N GLN A 153 5.43 -21.42 11.39
CA GLN A 153 5.21 -21.54 12.82
C GLN A 153 4.01 -20.72 13.27
N PHE A 154 3.87 -19.48 12.80
CA PHE A 154 2.70 -18.65 13.06
C PHE A 154 1.41 -19.36 12.60
N LYS A 155 1.42 -19.95 11.40
CA LYS A 155 0.28 -20.71 10.89
C LYS A 155 -0.07 -21.90 11.78
N LYS A 156 0.94 -22.63 12.24
CA LYS A 156 0.79 -23.82 13.11
C LYS A 156 0.26 -23.46 14.49
N GLU A 157 0.79 -22.40 15.11
CA GLU A 157 0.43 -21.98 16.47
C GLU A 157 -0.97 -21.37 16.54
N THR A 158 -1.34 -20.59 15.55
CA THR A 158 -2.65 -19.92 15.51
C THR A 158 -3.75 -20.78 14.89
N GLY A 159 -3.40 -21.79 14.08
CA GLY A 159 -4.36 -22.63 13.38
C GLY A 159 -5.03 -21.95 12.16
N VAL A 160 -4.60 -20.74 11.80
CA VAL A 160 -5.12 -20.01 10.62
C VAL A 160 -4.92 -20.82 9.35
N GLN A 161 -5.90 -20.74 8.44
CA GLN A 161 -5.88 -21.54 7.21
C GLN A 161 -5.24 -20.79 6.05
N ARG A 162 -5.34 -19.46 6.08
CA ARG A 162 -4.89 -18.54 5.03
C ARG A 162 -4.06 -17.43 5.66
N LEU A 163 -3.18 -16.83 4.87
CA LEU A 163 -2.29 -15.75 5.31
C LEU A 163 -2.26 -14.65 4.26
N VAL A 164 -2.08 -13.41 4.68
CA VAL A 164 -1.67 -12.28 3.83
C VAL A 164 -0.55 -11.51 4.52
N MET A 165 0.44 -11.07 3.76
CA MET A 165 1.53 -10.24 4.26
C MET A 165 1.43 -8.81 3.68
N VAL A 166 1.54 -7.81 4.56
CA VAL A 166 1.60 -6.40 4.16
C VAL A 166 2.84 -5.75 4.78
N TRP A 167 3.77 -5.33 3.94
CA TRP A 167 4.96 -4.60 4.40
C TRP A 167 4.56 -3.21 4.92
N CYS A 168 4.82 -2.98 6.20
CA CYS A 168 4.67 -1.70 6.87
C CYS A 168 5.98 -1.25 7.54
N GLY A 169 7.09 -1.86 7.14
CA GLY A 169 8.44 -1.53 7.59
C GLY A 169 8.92 -0.20 7.02
N SER A 170 10.03 0.27 7.56
CA SER A 170 10.61 1.56 7.19
C SER A 170 10.99 1.62 5.71
N THR A 171 10.99 2.85 5.17
CA THR A 171 11.47 3.11 3.81
C THR A 171 12.97 2.80 3.74
N GLU A 172 13.35 1.94 2.80
CA GLU A 172 14.73 1.59 2.50
C GLU A 172 15.35 2.65 1.57
N VAL A 173 16.68 2.78 1.62
CA VAL A 173 17.45 3.62 0.69
C VAL A 173 17.16 3.27 -0.77
N PHE A 174 17.22 4.29 -1.63
CA PHE A 174 16.91 4.15 -3.04
C PHE A 174 17.81 3.12 -3.73
N GLN A 175 17.17 2.25 -4.52
CA GLN A 175 17.83 1.26 -5.35
C GLN A 175 17.10 1.13 -6.69
N SER A 176 17.87 0.88 -7.73
CA SER A 176 17.35 0.51 -9.05
C SER A 176 17.51 -1.00 -9.27
N PRO A 177 16.63 -1.65 -10.06
CA PRO A 177 16.87 -3.00 -10.55
C PRO A 177 18.25 -3.13 -11.19
N SER A 178 18.90 -4.27 -10.97
CA SER A 178 20.22 -4.61 -11.50
C SER A 178 20.23 -6.06 -11.97
N GLU A 179 21.37 -6.56 -12.47
CA GLU A 179 21.46 -7.89 -13.04
C GLU A 179 21.05 -9.02 -12.07
N VAL A 180 21.34 -8.86 -10.78
CA VAL A 180 20.97 -9.82 -9.73
C VAL A 180 19.46 -9.92 -9.49
N HIS A 181 18.68 -8.95 -10.00
CA HIS A 181 17.23 -8.89 -9.86
C HIS A 181 16.49 -9.40 -11.11
N ALA A 182 17.22 -9.84 -12.14
CA ALA A 182 16.68 -10.10 -13.47
C ALA A 182 15.83 -11.38 -13.57
N ASP A 183 16.18 -12.43 -12.82
CA ASP A 183 15.45 -13.70 -12.82
C ASP A 183 15.59 -14.43 -11.47
N PRO A 184 14.71 -15.41 -11.18
CA PRO A 184 14.68 -16.09 -9.89
C PRO A 184 15.99 -16.76 -9.48
N ARG A 185 16.74 -17.36 -10.43
CA ARG A 185 17.98 -18.08 -10.12
C ARG A 185 19.06 -17.11 -9.69
N ARG A 186 19.24 -16.03 -10.46
CA ARG A 186 20.22 -14.96 -10.12
C ARG A 186 19.91 -14.32 -8.78
N PHE A 187 18.63 -14.11 -8.48
CA PHE A 187 18.20 -13.54 -7.22
C PHE A 187 18.54 -14.45 -6.02
N GLU A 188 18.26 -15.75 -6.12
CA GLU A 188 18.62 -16.72 -5.07
C GLU A 188 20.13 -16.88 -4.90
N ASP A 189 20.91 -16.89 -5.99
CA ASP A 189 22.38 -16.94 -5.92
C ASP A 189 22.94 -15.68 -5.26
N ALA A 190 22.35 -14.51 -5.54
CA ALA A 190 22.67 -13.26 -4.89
C ALA A 190 22.34 -13.26 -3.39
N MET A 191 21.25 -13.92 -2.98
CA MET A 191 20.93 -14.14 -1.56
C MET A 191 21.97 -15.04 -0.88
N LYS A 192 22.36 -16.15 -1.51
CA LYS A 192 23.34 -17.11 -0.97
C LYS A 192 24.76 -16.52 -0.85
N THR A 193 25.08 -15.55 -1.69
CA THR A 193 26.37 -14.85 -1.69
C THR A 193 26.38 -13.54 -0.91
N ASN A 194 25.29 -13.21 -0.19
CA ASN A 194 25.14 -11.96 0.57
C ASN A 194 25.29 -10.70 -0.28
N HIS A 195 24.85 -10.73 -1.54
CA HIS A 195 25.02 -9.61 -2.45
C HIS A 195 24.41 -8.30 -1.87
N PRO A 196 25.13 -7.16 -1.92
CA PRO A 196 24.74 -5.90 -1.27
C PRO A 196 23.56 -5.18 -1.94
N SER A 197 23.00 -5.71 -3.03
CA SER A 197 21.75 -5.20 -3.62
C SER A 197 20.49 -5.92 -3.16
N ILE A 198 20.62 -6.98 -2.35
CA ILE A 198 19.46 -7.71 -1.83
C ILE A 198 18.99 -7.07 -0.52
N ALA A 199 17.91 -6.30 -0.56
CA ALA A 199 17.37 -5.60 0.59
C ALA A 199 16.55 -6.52 1.52
N PRO A 200 16.45 -6.22 2.83
CA PRO A 200 15.60 -6.96 3.75
C PRO A 200 14.16 -7.12 3.26
N SER A 201 13.53 -6.08 2.71
CA SER A 201 12.16 -6.16 2.19
C SER A 201 11.99 -7.22 1.10
N MET A 202 13.02 -7.44 0.28
CA MET A 202 13.00 -8.47 -0.77
C MET A 202 13.03 -9.88 -0.17
N LEU A 203 13.66 -10.08 0.99
CA LEU A 203 13.67 -11.37 1.69
C LEU A 203 12.27 -11.73 2.20
N TYR A 204 11.53 -10.78 2.76
CA TYR A 204 10.14 -11.00 3.16
C TYR A 204 9.24 -11.28 1.97
N ALA A 205 9.39 -10.53 0.86
CA ALA A 205 8.63 -10.78 -0.35
C ALA A 205 8.93 -12.18 -0.94
N TRP A 206 10.20 -12.58 -0.98
CA TRP A 206 10.60 -13.92 -1.42
C TRP A 206 10.02 -15.01 -0.52
N ALA A 207 10.12 -14.86 0.81
CA ALA A 207 9.59 -15.81 1.78
C ALA A 207 8.06 -15.93 1.68
N ALA A 208 7.35 -14.81 1.55
CA ALA A 208 5.90 -14.80 1.35
C ALA A 208 5.50 -15.52 0.05
N ILE A 209 6.12 -15.15 -1.08
CA ILE A 209 5.81 -15.72 -2.40
C ILE A 209 6.07 -17.23 -2.42
N THR A 210 7.24 -17.67 -1.95
CA THR A 210 7.60 -19.10 -1.96
C THR A 210 6.79 -19.92 -0.94
N SER A 211 6.13 -19.27 0.02
CA SER A 211 5.18 -19.88 0.97
C SER A 211 3.72 -19.82 0.50
N GLY A 212 3.45 -19.28 -0.69
CA GLY A 212 2.08 -19.12 -1.20
C GLY A 212 1.27 -18.03 -0.50
N VAL A 213 1.93 -17.04 0.13
CA VAL A 213 1.30 -15.95 0.88
C VAL A 213 1.24 -14.68 0.03
N PRO A 214 0.05 -14.15 -0.28
CA PRO A 214 -0.13 -12.85 -0.92
C PRO A 214 0.67 -11.72 -0.24
N PHE A 215 1.22 -10.81 -1.04
CA PHE A 215 2.12 -9.77 -0.54
C PHE A 215 1.75 -8.37 -1.07
N ALA A 216 1.62 -7.39 -0.16
CA ALA A 216 1.53 -5.97 -0.49
C ALA A 216 2.75 -5.20 0.01
N ASN A 217 3.32 -4.34 -0.83
CA ASN A 217 4.37 -3.40 -0.41
C ASN A 217 3.78 -2.02 -0.03
N GLY A 218 3.74 -1.70 1.26
CA GLY A 218 3.24 -0.41 1.75
C GLY A 218 4.24 0.75 1.68
N ALA A 219 5.51 0.48 1.41
CA ALA A 219 6.59 1.47 1.34
C ALA A 219 7.05 1.68 -0.12
N PRO A 220 7.80 2.74 -0.47
CA PRO A 220 8.30 2.94 -1.84
C PRO A 220 9.52 2.06 -2.19
N ASN A 221 9.87 1.11 -1.32
CA ASN A 221 10.98 0.16 -1.45
C ASN A 221 10.90 -0.64 -2.76
N LEU A 222 12.05 -1.06 -3.30
CA LEU A 222 12.08 -1.82 -4.55
C LEU A 222 11.37 -3.19 -4.38
N THR A 223 11.67 -3.93 -3.31
CA THR A 223 10.91 -5.11 -2.84
C THR A 223 10.46 -6.04 -3.98
N ALA A 224 9.15 -6.27 -4.14
CA ALA A 224 8.56 -7.16 -5.14
C ALA A 224 8.48 -6.54 -6.55
N ASP A 225 8.88 -5.28 -6.72
CA ASP A 225 8.91 -4.55 -7.99
C ASP A 225 10.21 -4.83 -8.77
N ILE A 226 10.58 -6.10 -8.82
CA ILE A 226 11.72 -6.61 -9.59
C ILE A 226 11.31 -7.81 -10.45
N PRO A 227 11.92 -8.00 -11.64
CA PRO A 227 11.57 -9.10 -12.53
C PRO A 227 11.58 -10.48 -11.86
N ALA A 228 12.62 -10.79 -11.07
CA ALA A 228 12.75 -12.08 -10.38
C ALA A 228 11.55 -12.42 -9.47
N LEU A 229 11.12 -11.48 -8.63
CA LEU A 229 9.99 -11.72 -7.71
C LEU A 229 8.63 -11.67 -8.41
N GLN A 230 8.50 -10.87 -9.46
CA GLN A 230 7.29 -10.89 -10.30
C GLN A 230 7.13 -12.22 -11.03
N GLU A 231 8.23 -12.82 -11.52
CA GLU A 231 8.24 -14.15 -12.12
C GLU A 231 7.88 -15.23 -11.08
N LEU A 232 8.53 -15.22 -9.91
CA LEU A 232 8.23 -16.13 -8.80
C LEU A 232 6.76 -16.04 -8.38
N ALA A 233 6.20 -14.84 -8.23
CA ALA A 233 4.79 -14.65 -7.87
C ALA A 233 3.84 -15.31 -8.89
N ARG A 234 4.18 -15.28 -10.18
CA ARG A 234 3.40 -15.97 -11.21
C ARG A 234 3.55 -17.49 -11.12
N HIS A 235 4.77 -18.00 -10.88
CA HIS A 235 5.04 -19.43 -10.75
C HIS A 235 4.35 -20.05 -9.53
N HIS A 236 4.38 -19.36 -8.39
CA HIS A 236 3.77 -19.80 -7.14
C HIS A 236 2.26 -19.47 -7.04
N ASN A 237 1.67 -18.85 -8.07
CA ASN A 237 0.26 -18.43 -8.08
C ASN A 237 -0.10 -17.46 -6.94
N VAL A 238 0.81 -16.54 -6.61
CA VAL A 238 0.65 -15.58 -5.53
C VAL A 238 0.34 -14.19 -6.09
N PRO A 239 -0.74 -13.52 -5.66
CA PRO A 239 -1.02 -12.14 -6.00
C PRO A 239 -0.09 -11.21 -5.21
N ILE A 240 0.50 -10.24 -5.91
CA ILE A 240 1.36 -9.20 -5.35
C ILE A 240 0.87 -7.82 -5.78
N CYS A 241 1.05 -6.82 -4.91
CA CYS A 241 0.77 -5.43 -5.25
C CYS A 241 1.67 -4.46 -4.47
N GLY A 242 1.68 -3.22 -4.93
CA GLY A 242 2.55 -2.18 -4.41
C GLY A 242 2.60 -1.02 -5.39
N LYS A 243 3.29 0.07 -5.09
CA LYS A 243 3.98 0.32 -3.82
C LYS A 243 3.73 1.73 -3.29
N ASP A 244 4.04 1.93 -2.00
CA ASP A 244 3.84 3.16 -1.21
C ASP A 244 2.35 3.52 -1.04
N PHE A 245 1.81 3.43 0.18
CA PHE A 245 0.40 3.73 0.42
C PHE A 245 0.01 5.14 -0.03
N LYS A 246 -1.08 5.26 -0.79
CA LYS A 246 -1.55 6.55 -1.28
C LYS A 246 -2.39 7.28 -0.23
N THR A 247 -1.68 8.01 0.63
CA THR A 247 -2.24 8.87 1.67
C THR A 247 -1.89 10.34 1.43
N GLY A 248 -2.46 11.21 2.27
CA GLY A 248 -2.02 12.60 2.44
C GLY A 248 -2.00 13.41 1.13
N GLN A 249 -0.87 14.06 0.89
CA GLN A 249 -0.69 14.99 -0.23
C GLN A 249 -0.77 14.32 -1.61
N THR A 250 -0.22 13.11 -1.77
CA THR A 250 -0.25 12.42 -3.07
C THR A 250 -1.68 12.01 -3.45
N LEU A 251 -2.51 11.65 -2.47
CA LEU A 251 -3.93 11.40 -2.70
C LEU A 251 -4.61 12.64 -3.32
N LEU A 252 -4.43 13.82 -2.73
CA LEU A 252 -4.99 15.07 -3.25
C LEU A 252 -4.47 15.40 -4.66
N LYS A 253 -3.17 15.15 -4.93
CA LYS A 253 -2.59 15.30 -6.27
C LYS A 253 -3.30 14.42 -7.32
N THR A 254 -3.58 13.16 -6.96
CA THR A 254 -4.34 12.23 -7.84
C THR A 254 -5.83 12.52 -7.93
N ILE A 255 -6.37 13.44 -7.13
CA ILE A 255 -7.76 13.94 -7.23
C ILE A 255 -7.82 15.20 -8.09
N LEU A 256 -6.92 16.15 -7.83
CA LEU A 256 -6.92 17.47 -8.45
C LEU A 256 -6.37 17.46 -9.87
N ALA A 257 -5.24 16.78 -10.11
CA ALA A 257 -4.61 16.76 -11.44
C ALA A 257 -5.53 16.17 -12.53
N PRO A 258 -6.28 15.06 -12.28
CA PRO A 258 -7.29 14.61 -13.23
C PRO A 258 -8.39 15.63 -13.48
N GLY A 259 -8.83 16.37 -12.46
CA GLY A 259 -9.83 17.43 -12.60
C GLY A 259 -9.36 18.55 -13.53
N PHE A 260 -8.10 18.98 -13.39
CA PHE A 260 -7.50 19.97 -14.28
C PHE A 260 -7.45 19.45 -15.73
N LYS A 261 -6.97 18.22 -15.91
CA LYS A 261 -6.92 17.57 -17.23
C LYS A 261 -8.30 17.41 -17.85
N ALA A 262 -9.30 16.97 -17.10
CA ALA A 262 -10.67 16.78 -17.58
C ALA A 262 -11.30 18.07 -18.12
N ARG A 263 -10.82 19.23 -17.67
CA ARG A 263 -11.27 20.55 -18.12
C ARG A 263 -10.24 21.28 -18.99
N MET A 264 -9.14 20.62 -19.34
CA MET A 264 -8.03 21.19 -20.12
C MET A 264 -7.48 22.50 -19.52
N LEU A 265 -7.43 22.57 -18.19
CA LEU A 265 -6.75 23.66 -17.49
C LEU A 265 -5.25 23.41 -17.53
N GLY A 266 -4.48 24.40 -17.97
CA GLY A 266 -3.04 24.29 -18.04
C GLY A 266 -2.37 24.43 -16.68
N LEU A 267 -1.15 23.89 -16.55
CA LEU A 267 -0.37 23.92 -15.32
C LEU A 267 1.00 24.55 -15.59
N ARG A 268 1.38 25.56 -14.82
CA ARG A 268 2.72 26.17 -14.86
C ARG A 268 3.61 25.65 -13.74
N GLY A 269 3.05 25.49 -12.54
CA GLY A 269 3.82 25.14 -11.36
C GLY A 269 2.99 24.32 -10.37
N TRP A 270 3.65 23.35 -9.74
CA TRP A 270 3.13 22.66 -8.58
C TRP A 270 4.25 22.55 -7.55
N PHE A 271 4.17 23.37 -6.51
CA PHE A 271 5.10 23.34 -5.39
C PHE A 271 4.43 22.63 -4.22
N SER A 272 5.06 21.57 -3.72
CA SER A 272 4.58 20.74 -2.63
C SER A 272 5.60 20.77 -1.49
N THR A 273 5.20 21.14 -0.28
CA THR A 273 6.03 20.97 0.93
C THR A 273 5.29 20.13 1.97
N ASN A 274 6.04 19.43 2.81
CA ASN A 274 5.50 18.61 3.89
C ASN A 274 6.34 18.78 5.15
N ILE A 275 5.69 18.74 6.31
CA ILE A 275 6.33 18.61 7.63
C ILE A 275 5.71 17.44 8.39
N LEU A 276 6.55 16.65 9.07
CA LEU A 276 6.16 15.51 9.91
C LEU A 276 7.26 15.20 10.94
N GLY A 277 6.88 14.64 12.09
CA GLY A 277 7.79 14.42 13.23
C GLY A 277 7.85 12.98 13.75
N ASN A 278 7.15 12.04 13.13
CA ASN A 278 7.17 10.62 13.51
C ASN A 278 8.43 9.92 12.95
N ARG A 279 8.56 8.61 13.23
CA ARG A 279 9.68 7.78 12.77
C ARG A 279 9.85 7.75 11.24
N ASP A 280 8.75 7.87 10.48
CA ASP A 280 8.85 7.98 9.01
C ASP A 280 9.57 9.27 8.62
N GLY A 281 9.25 10.39 9.27
CA GLY A 281 9.96 11.65 9.11
C GLY A 281 11.46 11.56 9.43
N GLU A 282 11.81 10.90 10.53
CA GLU A 282 13.21 10.70 10.93
C GLU A 282 14.01 9.87 9.92
N VAL A 283 13.42 8.79 9.40
CA VAL A 283 14.04 7.96 8.35
C VAL A 283 14.20 8.76 7.05
N LEU A 284 13.19 9.55 6.67
CA LEU A 284 13.20 10.38 5.46
C LEU A 284 14.11 11.61 5.56
N ASP A 285 14.63 11.95 6.73
CA ASP A 285 15.69 12.97 6.89
C ASP A 285 17.07 12.47 6.41
N GLU A 286 17.18 11.20 5.99
CA GLU A 286 18.35 10.67 5.30
C GLU A 286 18.20 10.80 3.77
N PRO A 287 19.18 11.41 3.04
CA PRO A 287 19.04 11.72 1.61
C PRO A 287 18.75 10.53 0.70
N GLY A 288 19.31 9.35 0.98
CA GLY A 288 19.09 8.14 0.18
C GLY A 288 17.67 7.59 0.29
N SER A 289 17.10 7.66 1.50
CA SER A 289 15.73 7.27 1.81
C SER A 289 14.72 8.30 1.28
N PHE A 290 15.06 9.60 1.38
CA PHE A 290 14.30 10.68 0.79
C PHE A 290 14.17 10.52 -0.74
N LYS A 291 15.26 10.18 -1.44
CA LYS A 291 15.25 9.99 -2.89
C LYS A 291 14.21 8.95 -3.34
N THR A 292 14.04 7.85 -2.60
CA THR A 292 13.01 6.85 -2.89
C THR A 292 11.59 7.43 -2.86
N LYS A 293 11.33 8.35 -1.92
CA LYS A 293 10.04 9.03 -1.78
C LYS A 293 9.85 10.18 -2.77
N GLU A 294 10.93 10.84 -3.16
CA GLU A 294 10.93 11.91 -4.15
C GLU A 294 10.52 11.37 -5.52
N GLU A 295 11.18 10.31 -5.99
CA GLU A 295 10.85 9.64 -7.26
C GLU A 295 9.38 9.18 -7.33
N SER A 296 8.87 8.60 -6.23
CA SER A 296 7.46 8.14 -6.16
C SER A 296 6.45 9.30 -6.26
N LYS A 297 6.82 10.50 -5.82
CA LYS A 297 5.97 11.70 -5.85
C LYS A 297 6.08 12.51 -7.14
N LEU A 298 7.26 12.55 -7.77
CA LEU A 298 7.49 13.36 -8.95
C LEU A 298 6.79 12.82 -10.20
N GLY A 299 6.77 11.48 -10.38
CA GLY A 299 6.20 10.84 -11.57
C GLY A 299 4.67 10.96 -11.72
N VAL A 300 3.93 11.18 -10.63
CA VAL A 300 2.46 11.16 -10.63
C VAL A 300 1.84 12.17 -11.61
N LEU A 301 2.38 13.39 -11.68
CA LEU A 301 1.86 14.43 -12.58
C LEU A 301 2.15 14.12 -14.04
N GLU A 302 3.32 13.56 -14.35
CA GLU A 302 3.73 13.21 -15.72
C GLU A 302 2.72 12.24 -16.34
N TYR A 303 2.38 11.17 -15.62
CA TYR A 303 1.44 10.16 -16.10
C TYR A 303 0.01 10.67 -16.21
N ILE A 304 -0.46 11.47 -15.24
CA ILE A 304 -1.82 12.01 -15.28
C ILE A 304 -1.94 13.04 -16.41
N LEU A 305 -1.09 14.07 -16.43
CA LEU A 305 -1.23 15.23 -17.31
C LEU A 305 -0.75 14.95 -18.74
N GLN A 306 0.15 13.98 -18.94
CA GLN A 306 0.67 13.55 -20.25
C GLN A 306 1.23 14.72 -21.08
N PRO A 307 2.32 15.39 -20.65
CA PRO A 307 2.88 16.55 -21.33
C PRO A 307 3.24 16.35 -22.80
N LYS A 308 3.62 15.13 -23.18
CA LYS A 308 3.88 14.78 -24.59
C LYS A 308 2.62 14.85 -25.47
N LEU A 309 1.46 14.52 -24.92
CA LEU A 309 0.17 14.59 -25.63
C LEU A 309 -0.45 15.98 -25.54
N HIS A 310 -0.16 16.74 -24.49
CA HIS A 310 -0.69 18.08 -24.24
C HIS A 310 0.43 19.12 -24.01
N PRO A 311 1.34 19.32 -24.98
CA PRO A 311 2.54 20.14 -24.78
C PRO A 311 2.24 21.61 -24.48
N GLN A 312 1.13 22.14 -25.00
CA GLN A 312 0.72 23.53 -24.75
C GLN A 312 0.28 23.77 -23.29
N LEU A 313 -0.31 22.77 -22.65
CA LEU A 313 -0.84 22.87 -21.29
C LEU A 313 0.19 22.49 -20.23
N TYR A 314 1.03 21.49 -20.53
CA TYR A 314 1.84 20.80 -19.53
C TYR A 314 3.32 20.61 -19.92
N GLY A 315 3.74 21.02 -21.12
CA GLY A 315 5.12 20.83 -21.60
C GLY A 315 6.19 21.65 -20.87
N LYS A 316 5.79 22.55 -19.96
CA LYS A 316 6.68 23.47 -19.21
C LYS A 316 6.28 23.56 -17.74
N ILE A 317 5.91 22.44 -17.12
CA ILE A 317 5.56 22.41 -15.69
C ILE A 317 6.83 22.48 -14.84
N CYS A 318 6.84 23.36 -13.84
CA CYS A 318 7.79 23.31 -12.73
C CYS A 318 7.17 22.52 -11.57
N HIS A 319 7.69 21.33 -11.26
CA HIS A 319 7.22 20.49 -10.15
C HIS A 319 8.33 20.37 -9.10
N LYS A 320 8.04 20.79 -7.86
CA LYS A 320 8.99 20.73 -6.74
C LYS A 320 8.35 20.10 -5.52
N VAL A 321 9.03 19.15 -4.90
CA VAL A 321 8.58 18.46 -3.68
C VAL A 321 9.63 18.64 -2.59
N CYS A 322 9.20 19.03 -1.40
CA CYS A 322 10.03 19.10 -0.21
C CYS A 322 9.36 18.32 0.93
N ILE A 323 10.17 17.63 1.73
CA ILE A 323 9.75 16.98 2.98
C ILE A 323 10.76 17.41 4.03
N ASN A 324 10.28 17.92 5.16
CA ASN A 324 11.13 18.40 6.23
C ASN A 324 10.77 17.66 7.53
N TYR A 325 11.77 17.10 8.19
CA TYR A 325 11.57 16.52 9.51
C TYR A 325 11.39 17.64 10.54
N TYR A 326 10.26 17.61 11.24
CA TYR A 326 9.91 18.59 12.26
C TYR A 326 9.34 17.85 13.48
N PRO A 327 10.20 17.45 14.44
CA PRO A 327 9.83 16.57 15.55
C PRO A 327 8.55 16.95 16.31
N PRO A 328 8.26 18.24 16.60
CA PRO A 328 7.07 18.61 17.36
C PRO A 328 5.72 18.17 16.75
N ARG A 329 5.68 17.82 15.45
CA ARG A 329 4.45 17.39 14.77
C ARG A 329 4.06 15.94 15.01
N GLY A 330 4.98 15.06 15.44
CA GLY A 330 4.67 13.62 15.55
C GLY A 330 4.02 13.07 14.27
N ASP A 331 2.89 12.36 14.40
CA ASP A 331 2.11 11.83 13.26
C ASP A 331 1.18 12.88 12.58
N ASP A 332 1.03 14.07 13.16
CA ASP A 332 0.21 15.17 12.61
C ASP A 332 0.96 15.86 11.45
N LYS A 333 1.03 15.14 10.33
CA LYS A 333 1.65 15.61 9.09
C LYS A 333 0.85 16.77 8.48
N GLU A 334 1.56 17.79 8.01
CA GLU A 334 0.99 18.87 7.22
C GLU A 334 1.58 18.84 5.81
N GLY A 335 0.74 18.97 4.80
CA GLY A 335 1.13 19.09 3.40
C GLY A 335 0.55 20.36 2.80
N TRP A 336 1.41 21.24 2.29
CA TRP A 336 1.00 22.48 1.63
C TRP A 336 1.39 22.46 0.16
N ASP A 337 0.42 22.79 -0.71
CA ASP A 337 0.60 22.86 -2.15
C ASP A 337 0.23 24.24 -2.68
N ASN A 338 1.13 24.82 -3.47
CA ASN A 338 0.84 25.92 -4.38
C ASN A 338 0.74 25.41 -5.81
N ILE A 339 -0.40 25.63 -6.44
CA ILE A 339 -0.70 25.13 -7.78
C ILE A 339 -1.02 26.31 -8.69
N ASP A 340 -0.10 26.62 -9.60
CA ASP A 340 -0.23 27.71 -10.56
C ASP A 340 -0.85 27.17 -11.86
N ILE A 341 -2.13 27.46 -12.07
CA ILE A 341 -2.91 27.00 -13.23
C ILE A 341 -3.19 28.16 -14.19
N PHE A 342 -3.64 27.84 -15.40
CA PHE A 342 -4.16 28.85 -16.33
C PHE A 342 -5.35 28.31 -17.13
N GLY A 343 -6.24 29.22 -17.51
CA GLY A 343 -7.49 28.90 -18.19
C GLY A 343 -7.62 29.59 -19.54
N TRP A 344 -8.86 29.96 -19.86
CA TRP A 344 -9.23 30.66 -21.09
C TRP A 344 -8.30 31.85 -21.37
N LEU A 345 -7.89 32.00 -22.64
CA LEU A 345 -6.95 33.03 -23.11
C LEU A 345 -5.59 33.05 -22.38
N GLY A 346 -5.24 31.99 -21.65
CA GLY A 346 -3.98 31.90 -20.91
C GLY A 346 -3.95 32.67 -19.59
N TYR A 347 -5.10 33.14 -19.09
CA TYR A 347 -5.14 33.90 -17.83
C TYR A 347 -4.72 33.02 -16.64
N PRO A 348 -3.76 33.48 -15.83
CA PRO A 348 -3.25 32.72 -14.70
C PRO A 348 -4.22 32.76 -13.51
N MET A 349 -4.26 31.68 -12.76
CA MET A 349 -4.96 31.54 -11.48
C MET A 349 -4.12 30.68 -10.55
N GLN A 350 -4.51 30.62 -9.28
CA GLN A 350 -3.78 29.85 -8.27
C GLN A 350 -4.74 29.08 -7.37
N ILE A 351 -4.37 27.85 -7.04
CA ILE A 351 -5.02 27.04 -6.02
C ILE A 351 -4.01 26.79 -4.90
N LYS A 352 -4.44 27.02 -3.66
CA LYS A 352 -3.70 26.63 -2.46
C LYS A 352 -4.41 25.48 -1.79
N VAL A 353 -3.64 24.48 -1.39
CA VAL A 353 -4.15 23.37 -0.60
C VAL A 353 -3.29 23.28 0.63
N ASP A 354 -3.91 23.33 1.80
CA ASP A 354 -3.26 23.02 3.06
C ASP A 354 -4.00 21.83 3.68
N PHE A 355 -3.28 20.73 3.85
CA PHE A 355 -3.84 19.48 4.35
C PHE A 355 -3.09 19.03 5.60
N LEU A 356 -3.73 19.29 6.74
CA LEU A 356 -3.37 18.73 8.03
C LEU A 356 -3.98 17.33 8.12
N CYS A 357 -3.14 16.31 8.15
CA CYS A 357 -3.56 14.92 8.07
C CYS A 357 -2.75 14.05 9.05
N ARG A 358 -3.31 12.89 9.38
CA ARG A 358 -2.61 11.85 10.15
C ARG A 358 -2.32 10.69 9.23
N ASP A 359 -1.06 10.47 8.89
CA ASP A 359 -0.68 9.48 7.88
C ASP A 359 -1.06 8.06 8.33
N SER A 360 -0.89 7.75 9.62
CA SER A 360 -1.23 6.42 10.15
C SER A 360 -2.74 6.17 10.15
N ILE A 361 -3.56 7.21 10.41
CA ILE A 361 -5.04 7.13 10.32
C ILE A 361 -5.50 6.92 8.88
N LEU A 362 -4.85 7.55 7.90
CA LEU A 362 -5.16 7.36 6.48
C LEU A 362 -4.68 6.01 5.94
N ALA A 363 -3.55 5.50 6.44
CA ALA A 363 -2.95 4.25 5.98
C ALA A 363 -3.62 2.99 6.55
N ALA A 364 -4.03 3.01 7.82
CA ALA A 364 -4.68 1.86 8.47
C ALA A 364 -5.85 1.23 7.69
N PRO A 365 -6.84 1.98 7.17
CA PRO A 365 -7.91 1.40 6.37
C PRO A 365 -7.44 0.88 5.01
N ILE A 366 -6.34 1.42 4.44
CA ILE A 366 -5.73 0.88 3.22
C ILE A 366 -5.14 -0.51 3.49
N VAL A 367 -4.45 -0.68 4.63
CA VAL A 367 -3.94 -2.01 5.04
C VAL A 367 -5.08 -3.01 5.15
N LEU A 368 -6.18 -2.63 5.82
CA LEU A 368 -7.37 -3.48 5.93
C LEU A 368 -7.93 -3.90 4.57
N ASP A 369 -8.13 -2.92 3.67
CA ASP A 369 -8.67 -3.20 2.34
C ASP A 369 -7.75 -4.13 1.54
N LEU A 370 -6.43 -3.91 1.60
CA LEU A 370 -5.45 -4.74 0.91
C LEU A 370 -5.41 -6.16 1.45
N VAL A 371 -5.52 -6.35 2.78
CA VAL A 371 -5.61 -7.68 3.39
C VAL A 371 -6.81 -8.45 2.82
N LEU A 372 -7.99 -7.84 2.86
CA LEU A 372 -9.22 -8.50 2.42
C LEU A 372 -9.24 -8.75 0.91
N PHE A 373 -8.75 -7.80 0.11
CA PHE A 373 -8.71 -7.95 -1.34
C PHE A 373 -7.62 -8.88 -1.85
N LEU A 374 -6.47 -8.98 -1.19
CA LEU A 374 -5.43 -9.96 -1.55
C LEU A 374 -5.87 -11.39 -1.20
N ASP A 375 -6.54 -11.59 -0.07
CA ASP A 375 -7.18 -12.86 0.26
C ASP A 375 -8.23 -13.25 -0.81
N LEU A 376 -9.09 -12.30 -1.20
CA LEU A 376 -10.05 -12.48 -2.29
C LEU A 376 -9.35 -12.84 -3.61
N ALA A 377 -8.29 -12.12 -3.97
CA ALA A 377 -7.54 -12.33 -5.20
C ALA A 377 -6.95 -13.76 -5.25
N GLN A 378 -6.37 -14.22 -4.15
CA GLN A 378 -5.81 -15.57 -4.03
C GLN A 378 -6.90 -16.63 -4.19
N ARG A 379 -8.04 -16.47 -3.50
CA ARG A 379 -9.19 -17.40 -3.61
C ARG A 379 -9.85 -17.38 -4.98
N ALA A 380 -9.78 -16.26 -5.70
CA ALA A 380 -10.24 -16.12 -7.08
C ALA A 380 -9.24 -16.69 -8.11
N GLY A 381 -8.10 -17.23 -7.68
CA GLY A 381 -7.07 -17.79 -8.56
C GLY A 381 -6.27 -16.72 -9.32
N LEU A 382 -6.31 -15.46 -8.87
CA LEU A 382 -5.46 -14.41 -9.42
C LEU A 382 -4.03 -14.54 -8.90
N ARG A 383 -3.06 -14.13 -9.72
CA ARG A 383 -1.63 -14.26 -9.44
C ARG A 383 -0.81 -13.16 -10.10
N GLY A 384 0.40 -12.94 -9.60
CA GLY A 384 1.28 -11.85 -10.03
C GLY A 384 0.70 -10.48 -9.69
N ILE A 385 1.08 -9.46 -10.46
CA ILE A 385 0.70 -8.07 -10.21
C ILE A 385 -0.83 -7.88 -10.23
N GLN A 386 -1.37 -7.39 -9.12
CA GLN A 386 -2.78 -7.01 -8.97
C GLN A 386 -2.99 -5.53 -9.29
N GLU A 387 -2.88 -5.17 -10.57
CA GLU A 387 -2.97 -3.79 -11.07
C GLU A 387 -4.36 -3.13 -10.87
N TRP A 388 -5.37 -3.88 -10.41
CA TRP A 388 -6.68 -3.34 -10.03
C TRP A 388 -6.68 -2.75 -8.60
N LEU A 389 -5.62 -3.04 -7.81
CA LEU A 389 -5.38 -2.46 -6.49
C LEU A 389 -4.56 -1.17 -6.54
N SER A 390 -4.20 -0.68 -7.73
CA SER A 390 -3.47 0.59 -7.93
C SER A 390 -4.13 1.79 -7.25
N PHE A 391 -5.44 1.71 -7.00
CA PHE A 391 -6.21 2.68 -6.21
C PHE A 391 -5.55 3.02 -4.86
N TYR A 392 -4.83 2.07 -4.26
CA TYR A 392 -4.24 2.20 -2.92
C TYR A 392 -2.78 2.68 -2.91
N PHE A 393 -2.14 2.85 -4.07
CA PHE A 393 -0.69 3.06 -4.16
C PHE A 393 -0.29 4.36 -4.85
N LYS A 394 0.78 5.00 -4.36
CA LYS A 394 1.37 6.20 -4.97
C LYS A 394 2.12 5.85 -6.25
N SER A 395 2.83 4.72 -6.26
CA SER A 395 3.58 4.19 -7.41
C SER A 395 3.10 2.77 -7.71
N PRO A 396 1.92 2.62 -8.34
CA PRO A 396 1.35 1.31 -8.58
C PRO A 396 2.21 0.48 -9.54
N MET A 397 2.43 -0.79 -9.20
CA MET A 397 3.08 -1.76 -10.06
C MET A 397 2.22 -2.01 -11.31
N CYS A 398 2.87 -2.15 -12.45
CA CYS A 398 2.24 -2.51 -13.72
C CYS A 398 3.16 -3.47 -14.50
N ALA A 399 2.64 -4.05 -15.58
CA ALA A 399 3.47 -4.89 -16.45
C ALA A 399 4.54 -4.04 -17.16
N PRO A 400 5.75 -4.57 -17.45
CA PRO A 400 6.87 -3.78 -17.99
C PRO A 400 6.59 -2.97 -19.26
N GLN A 401 5.63 -3.41 -20.07
CA GLN A 401 5.22 -2.78 -21.33
C GLN A 401 4.12 -1.71 -21.16
N LEU A 402 3.64 -1.49 -19.93
CA LEU A 402 2.57 -0.54 -19.61
C LEU A 402 3.14 0.64 -18.82
N TYR A 403 2.42 1.76 -18.84
CA TYR A 403 2.64 2.83 -17.88
C TYR A 403 1.70 2.63 -16.67
N PRO A 404 2.09 3.08 -15.47
CA PRO A 404 1.21 3.08 -14.32
C PRO A 404 0.08 4.09 -14.48
N GLU A 405 -1.17 3.65 -14.31
CA GLU A 405 -2.31 4.57 -14.20
C GLU A 405 -2.32 5.23 -12.82
N HIS A 406 -2.43 6.56 -12.75
CA HIS A 406 -2.40 7.36 -11.51
C HIS A 406 -3.67 8.19 -11.29
N ASP A 407 -4.57 8.28 -12.27
CA ASP A 407 -5.87 8.93 -12.12
C ASP A 407 -6.74 8.14 -11.13
N LEU A 408 -7.05 8.75 -9.98
CA LEU A 408 -7.81 8.09 -8.92
C LEU A 408 -9.19 7.60 -9.40
N PHE A 409 -9.84 8.33 -10.30
CA PHE A 409 -11.18 7.99 -10.77
C PHE A 409 -11.14 6.81 -11.73
N ILE A 410 -10.14 6.74 -12.61
CA ILE A 410 -9.90 5.58 -13.48
C ILE A 410 -9.54 4.35 -12.62
N GLN A 411 -8.66 4.50 -11.64
CA GLN A 411 -8.30 3.43 -10.72
C GLN A 411 -9.51 2.92 -9.92
N SER A 412 -10.38 3.83 -9.44
CA SER A 412 -11.60 3.47 -8.72
C SER A 412 -12.58 2.69 -9.61
N MET A 413 -12.75 3.16 -10.86
CA MET A 413 -13.58 2.48 -11.86
C MET A 413 -13.02 1.09 -12.19
N LYS A 414 -11.70 0.98 -12.37
CA LYS A 414 -10.99 -0.29 -12.62
C LYS A 414 -11.22 -1.27 -11.48
N LEU A 415 -10.97 -0.86 -10.23
CA LEU A 415 -11.21 -1.67 -9.04
C LEU A 415 -12.64 -2.21 -9.01
N LYS A 416 -13.65 -1.33 -9.10
CA LYS A 416 -15.06 -1.75 -9.05
C LYS A 416 -15.44 -2.65 -10.24
N ASN A 417 -14.96 -2.37 -11.45
CA ASN A 417 -15.21 -3.21 -12.61
C ASN A 417 -14.52 -4.58 -12.51
N THR A 418 -13.35 -4.67 -11.86
CA THR A 418 -12.72 -5.95 -11.56
C THR A 418 -13.58 -6.77 -10.59
N LEU A 419 -14.15 -6.16 -9.54
CA LEU A 419 -15.08 -6.86 -8.65
C LEU A 419 -16.35 -7.36 -9.37
N ARG A 420 -16.93 -6.52 -10.25
CA ARG A 420 -18.08 -6.94 -11.09
C ARG A 420 -17.72 -8.13 -11.98
N TRP A 421 -16.59 -8.04 -12.67
CA TRP A 421 -16.10 -9.11 -13.53
C TRP A 421 -15.86 -10.42 -12.77
N MET A 422 -15.26 -10.35 -11.56
CA MET A 422 -15.06 -11.49 -10.67
C MET A 422 -16.37 -12.17 -10.28
N MET A 423 -17.40 -11.38 -9.95
CA MET A 423 -18.71 -11.87 -9.51
C MET A 423 -19.69 -12.14 -10.65
N GLY A 424 -19.33 -11.77 -11.87
CA GLY A 424 -20.15 -12.01 -13.04
C GLY A 424 -21.24 -11.01 -13.37
N GLU A 425 -21.12 -9.81 -12.82
CA GLU A 425 -21.96 -8.68 -13.18
C GLU A 425 -21.38 -7.95 -14.41
N ASP A 426 -22.26 -7.24 -15.11
CA ASP A 426 -21.87 -6.40 -16.24
C ASP A 426 -20.93 -5.27 -15.81
N LEU A 427 -19.99 -4.93 -16.70
CA LEU A 427 -19.11 -3.80 -16.49
C LEU A 427 -19.88 -2.49 -16.64
N ILE A 428 -19.51 -1.51 -15.83
CA ILE A 428 -20.10 -0.19 -15.92
C ILE A 428 -19.24 0.69 -16.83
N THR A 429 -19.83 1.14 -17.94
CA THR A 429 -19.21 2.02 -18.97
C THR A 429 -19.71 3.47 -18.90
N HIS A 430 -20.77 3.73 -18.12
CA HIS A 430 -21.43 5.04 -17.97
C HIS A 430 -22.10 5.61 -19.24
N LEU A 431 -22.28 4.80 -20.29
CA LEU A 431 -23.03 5.23 -21.48
C LEU A 431 -24.49 5.56 -21.15
N GLY A 432 -24.98 6.66 -21.70
CA GLY A 432 -26.34 7.18 -21.47
C GLY A 432 -27.41 6.55 -22.36
N ALA A 433 -27.02 6.00 -23.52
CA ALA A 433 -27.96 5.44 -24.51
C ALA A 433 -28.90 4.39 -23.90
N GLU A 434 -28.43 3.63 -22.91
CA GLU A 434 -29.23 2.62 -22.20
C GLU A 434 -30.47 3.15 -21.45
N TYR A 435 -30.63 4.47 -21.31
CA TYR A 435 -31.70 5.14 -20.55
C TYR A 435 -32.60 6.05 -21.39
N TYR A 436 -32.17 6.45 -22.59
CA TYR A 436 -32.83 7.51 -23.36
C TYR A 436 -33.46 7.02 -24.67
N ASP A 437 -33.37 5.71 -24.94
CA ASP A 437 -34.03 5.02 -26.05
C ASP A 437 -35.21 4.15 -25.57
#